data_AF-A0A0M5MKD9-F1
#
_entry.id   AF-A0A0M5MKD9-F1
#
_cell.length_a   1.000
_cell.length_b   1.000
_cell.length_c   1.000
_cell.angle_alpha   90.00
_cell.angle_beta   90.00
_cell.angle_gamma   90.00
#
_symmetry.space_group_name_H-M   'P 1'
#
loop_
_entity.id
_entity.type
_entity.pdbx_description
1 polymer ?
#
loop_
_entity_poly.entity_id
_entity_poly.type
_entity_poly.pdbx_seq_one_letter_code
_entity_poly.pdbx_strand_id
1 'polypeptide(L)'
;MFEILQLPQFTPYRQVMSKFGIGSSPQALLISQIYPVTKFESLGRFKRRLGMAQDESSSGDKETMNTGSGSKLCRSQLYLWILDIIAPEHARPKNEFGQKLGEFYDQRKAQFQDNPELWKKKAVARLQAEALRELKRSLALSEFAVNG
;
A
#
# COMPACT_ATOMS: atom_id res chain seq x y z
N MET A 1 11.72 -7.09 23.17
CA MET A 1 11.00 -7.06 21.87
C MET A 1 11.17 -8.34 21.05
N PHE A 2 12.39 -8.90 20.92
CA PHE A 2 12.61 -10.13 20.15
C PHE A 2 12.04 -11.41 20.78
N GLU A 3 11.68 -11.40 22.06
CA GLU A 3 11.07 -12.54 22.75
C GLU A 3 9.81 -13.04 22.05
N ILE A 4 9.02 -12.14 21.43
CA ILE A 4 7.84 -12.56 20.65
C ILE A 4 8.22 -13.51 19.53
N LEU A 5 9.42 -13.38 18.93
CA LEU A 5 9.87 -14.24 17.84
C LEU A 5 10.24 -15.65 18.31
N GLN A 6 10.50 -15.86 19.60
CA GLN A 6 10.87 -17.17 20.14
C GLN A 6 9.66 -18.09 20.31
N LEU A 7 8.45 -17.55 20.30
CA LEU A 7 7.25 -18.35 20.52
C LEU A 7 6.94 -19.22 19.29
N PRO A 8 6.71 -20.55 19.44
CA PRO A 8 6.61 -21.49 18.32
C PRO A 8 5.55 -21.14 17.27
N GLN A 9 4.43 -20.53 17.69
CA GLN A 9 3.35 -20.08 16.81
C GLN A 9 3.80 -19.07 15.77
N PHE A 10 4.92 -18.37 15.99
CA PHE A 10 5.45 -17.39 15.05
C PHE A 10 6.44 -17.97 14.03
N THR A 11 6.87 -19.22 14.20
CA THR A 11 7.78 -19.92 13.29
C THR A 11 7.35 -19.87 11.81
N PRO A 12 6.09 -20.22 11.43
CA PRO A 12 5.69 -20.17 10.02
C PRO A 12 5.76 -18.74 9.45
N TYR A 13 5.45 -17.72 10.25
CA TYR A 13 5.53 -16.32 9.82
C TYR A 13 6.98 -15.86 9.63
N ARG A 14 7.88 -16.21 10.56
CA ARG A 14 9.31 -15.92 10.45
C ARG A 14 9.91 -16.56 9.22
N GLN A 15 9.57 -17.82 8.94
CA GLN A 15 10.04 -18.51 7.74
C GLN A 15 9.66 -17.78 6.45
N VAL A 16 8.42 -17.32 6.35
CA VAL A 16 7.97 -16.53 5.19
C VAL A 16 8.69 -15.18 5.15
N MET A 17 8.72 -14.42 6.24
CA MET A 17 9.36 -13.11 6.30
C MET A 17 10.87 -13.18 5.97
N SER A 18 11.56 -14.23 6.43
CA SER A 18 12.96 -14.47 6.08
C SER A 18 13.17 -14.76 4.60
N LYS A 19 12.22 -15.42 3.91
CA LYS A 19 12.28 -15.58 2.44
C LYS A 19 12.21 -14.24 1.71
N PHE A 20 11.46 -13.27 2.24
CA PHE A 20 11.46 -11.89 1.75
C PHE A 20 12.70 -11.09 2.16
N GLY A 21 13.62 -11.64 2.96
CA GLY A 21 14.77 -10.89 3.49
C GLY A 21 14.39 -9.84 4.53
N ILE A 22 13.23 -9.97 5.17
CA ILE A 22 12.82 -9.12 6.28
C ILE A 22 13.58 -9.56 7.52
N GLY A 23 14.41 -8.69 8.09
CA GLY A 23 15.21 -9.00 9.29
C GLY A 23 14.40 -9.09 10.59
N SER A 24 15.04 -9.55 11.67
CA SER A 24 14.37 -9.84 12.96
C SER A 24 13.62 -8.65 13.58
N SER A 25 14.17 -7.43 13.52
CA SER A 25 13.51 -6.25 14.11
C SER A 25 12.22 -5.88 13.36
N PRO A 26 12.26 -5.74 12.01
CA PRO A 26 11.04 -5.63 11.21
C PRO A 26 10.07 -6.80 11.42
N GLN A 27 10.55 -8.04 11.55
CA GLN A 27 9.68 -9.20 11.83
C GLN A 27 8.92 -9.04 13.14
N ALA A 28 9.60 -8.68 14.24
CA ALA A 28 8.97 -8.49 15.55
C ALA A 28 7.92 -7.37 15.52
N LEU A 29 8.24 -6.27 14.85
CA LEU A 29 7.32 -5.15 14.64
C LEU A 29 6.09 -5.60 13.84
N LEU A 30 6.28 -6.19 12.67
CA LEU A 30 5.17 -6.63 11.81
C LEU A 30 4.26 -7.61 12.55
N ILE A 31 4.84 -8.63 13.19
CA ILE A 31 4.09 -9.63 13.97
C ILE A 31 3.28 -8.97 15.09
N SER A 32 3.86 -8.02 15.84
CA SER A 32 3.14 -7.29 16.89
C SER A 32 1.92 -6.51 16.38
N GLN A 33 1.94 -6.07 15.12
CA GLN A 33 0.88 -5.28 14.52
C GLN A 33 -0.21 -6.13 13.86
N ILE A 34 0.16 -7.25 13.23
CA ILE A 34 -0.75 -8.07 12.41
C ILE A 34 -1.34 -9.27 13.16
N TYR A 35 -0.74 -9.71 14.27
CA TYR A 35 -1.23 -10.86 15.00
C TYR A 35 -2.51 -10.54 15.81
N PRO A 36 -3.47 -11.46 15.91
CA PRO A 36 -3.55 -12.76 15.25
C PRO A 36 -4.04 -12.68 13.80
N VAL A 37 -3.32 -13.35 12.89
CA VAL A 37 -3.59 -13.34 11.45
C VAL A 37 -4.89 -14.07 11.10
N THR A 38 -5.32 -15.00 11.96
CA THR A 38 -6.61 -15.70 11.87
C THR A 38 -7.82 -14.76 11.97
N LYS A 39 -7.64 -13.50 12.37
CA LYS A 39 -8.70 -12.47 12.34
C LYS A 39 -8.93 -11.86 10.95
N PHE A 40 -8.11 -12.19 9.95
CA PHE A 40 -8.28 -11.66 8.60
C PHE A 40 -9.11 -12.63 7.76
N GLU A 41 -10.43 -12.42 7.76
CA GLU A 41 -11.41 -13.17 6.95
C GLU A 41 -11.22 -12.99 5.43
N SER A 42 -10.44 -12.00 5.00
CA SER A 42 -10.15 -11.75 3.58
C SER A 42 -8.83 -11.03 3.36
N LEU A 43 -8.29 -11.14 2.14
CA LEU A 43 -7.12 -10.39 1.69
C LEU A 43 -7.33 -8.87 1.82
N GLY A 44 -8.55 -8.38 1.64
CA GLY A 44 -8.91 -6.97 1.83
C GLY A 44 -8.74 -6.52 3.28
N ARG A 45 -9.24 -7.30 4.26
CA ARG A 45 -9.05 -7.00 5.69
C ARG A 45 -7.58 -7.06 6.10
N PHE A 46 -6.82 -8.01 5.56
CA PHE A 46 -5.38 -8.08 5.76
C PHE A 46 -4.67 -6.82 5.23
N LYS A 47 -4.94 -6.42 3.97
CA LYS A 47 -4.39 -5.21 3.37
C LYS A 47 -4.77 -3.94 4.15
N ARG A 48 -6.00 -3.85 4.66
CA ARG A 48 -6.44 -2.73 5.51
C ARG A 48 -5.59 -2.64 6.77
N ARG A 49 -5.32 -3.77 7.45
CA ARG A 49 -4.49 -3.79 8.66
C ARG A 49 -3.04 -3.35 8.41
N LEU A 50 -2.47 -3.74 7.26
CA LEU A 50 -1.16 -3.30 6.81
C LEU A 50 -1.11 -1.80 6.44
N GLY A 51 -2.27 -1.12 6.36
CA GLY A 51 -2.36 0.25 5.86
C GLY A 51 -2.16 0.35 4.34
N MET A 52 -2.39 -0.76 3.61
CA MET A 52 -2.14 -0.95 2.18
C MET A 52 -3.43 -1.13 1.34
N ALA A 53 -4.60 -1.13 1.96
CA ALA A 53 -5.85 -1.14 1.20
C ALA A 53 -6.02 0.21 0.49
N GLN A 54 -6.47 0.16 -0.77
CA GLN A 54 -7.00 1.36 -1.42
C GLN A 54 -8.27 1.75 -0.68
N ASP A 55 -8.31 2.98 -0.19
CA ASP A 55 -9.52 3.53 0.41
C ASP A 55 -10.61 3.55 -0.67
N GLU A 56 -11.75 2.90 -0.39
CA GLU A 56 -12.94 3.03 -1.22
C GLU A 56 -13.37 4.50 -1.18
N SER A 57 -13.48 5.14 -2.34
CA SER A 57 -14.08 6.46 -2.49
C SER A 57 -15.48 6.41 -1.89
N SER A 58 -15.67 6.98 -0.71
CA SER A 58 -16.99 7.09 -0.10
C SER A 58 -17.80 8.10 -0.93
N SER A 59 -18.94 7.68 -1.47
CA SER A 59 -19.78 8.47 -2.38
C SER A 59 -20.59 9.58 -1.68
N GLY A 60 -20.27 9.93 -0.44
CA GLY A 60 -20.88 11.07 0.25
C GLY A 60 -20.19 12.38 -0.11
N ASP A 61 -20.87 13.52 0.05
CA ASP A 61 -20.46 14.89 -0.33
C ASP A 61 -19.15 15.42 0.25
N LYS A 62 -18.34 14.57 0.89
CA LYS A 62 -16.98 14.85 1.31
C LYS A 62 -16.07 13.74 0.80
N GLU A 63 -15.28 14.05 -0.24
CA GLU A 63 -14.12 13.24 -0.66
C GLU A 63 -13.00 13.38 0.38
N THR A 64 -13.25 12.95 1.62
CA THR A 64 -12.16 12.75 2.57
C THR A 64 -11.51 11.41 2.24
N MET A 65 -10.23 11.44 1.82
CA MET A 65 -9.36 10.27 1.90
C MET A 65 -9.26 9.90 3.39
N ASN A 66 -10.17 9.04 3.85
CA ASN A 66 -10.08 8.44 5.16
C ASN A 66 -8.79 7.65 5.14
N THR A 67 -7.73 8.15 5.79
CA THR A 67 -6.48 7.40 5.93
C THR A 67 -6.85 6.05 6.52
N GLY A 68 -6.83 5.00 5.69
CA GLY A 68 -7.41 3.71 6.03
C GLY A 68 -7.00 3.24 7.43
N SER A 69 -7.94 2.61 8.12
CA SER A 69 -7.86 2.07 9.49
C SER A 69 -6.81 0.94 9.63
N GLY A 70 -5.55 1.28 9.36
CA GLY A 70 -4.40 0.41 9.30
C GLY A 70 -3.24 0.98 10.13
N SER A 71 -2.26 0.14 10.43
CA SER A 71 -1.13 0.56 11.27
C SER A 71 -0.17 1.46 10.48
N LYS A 72 -0.12 2.76 10.82
CA LYS A 72 0.88 3.71 10.27
C LYS A 72 2.30 3.18 10.46
N LEU A 73 2.58 2.60 11.63
CA LEU A 73 3.86 2.00 11.97
C LEU A 73 4.22 0.83 11.04
N CYS A 74 3.26 -0.08 10.78
CA CYS A 74 3.45 -1.20 9.86
C CYS A 74 3.78 -0.72 8.44
N ARG A 75 3.02 0.26 7.94
CA ARG A 75 3.28 0.86 6.62
C ARG A 75 4.65 1.52 6.54
N SER A 76 5.04 2.31 7.54
CA SER A 76 6.37 2.92 7.57
C SER A 76 7.48 1.87 7.60
N GLN A 77 7.31 0.80 8.38
CA GLN A 77 8.30 -0.27 8.47
C GLN A 77 8.48 -1.02 7.14
N LEU A 78 7.39 -1.29 6.43
CA LEU A 78 7.44 -1.89 5.09
C LEU A 78 8.11 -0.95 4.08
N TYR A 79 7.82 0.35 4.16
CA TYR A 79 8.43 1.34 3.29
C TYR A 79 9.96 1.42 3.49
N LEU A 80 10.42 1.49 4.74
CA LEU A 80 11.85 1.47 5.06
C LEU A 80 12.52 0.18 4.58
N TRP A 81 11.89 -0.97 4.84
CA TRP A 81 12.42 -2.26 4.34
C TRP A 81 12.57 -2.27 2.81
N ILE A 82 11.62 -1.70 2.05
CA ILE A 82 11.77 -1.57 0.60
C ILE A 82 12.99 -0.73 0.25
N LEU A 83 13.19 0.40 0.91
CA LEU A 83 14.32 1.30 0.63
C LEU A 83 15.68 0.70 0.99
N ASP A 84 15.75 -0.11 2.04
CA ASP A 84 17.01 -0.66 2.53
C ASP A 84 17.38 -1.99 1.87
N ILE A 85 16.39 -2.80 1.48
CA ILE A 85 16.61 -4.18 1.00
C ILE A 85 16.25 -4.37 -0.47
N ILE A 86 15.19 -3.73 -0.97
CA ILE A 86 14.71 -3.94 -2.34
C ILE A 86 15.28 -2.91 -3.32
N ALA A 87 15.28 -1.63 -2.94
CA ALA A 87 15.78 -0.55 -3.79
C ALA A 87 17.26 -0.71 -4.17
N PRO A 88 18.20 -0.97 -3.24
CA PRO A 88 19.59 -1.24 -3.58
C PRO A 88 19.78 -2.66 -4.12
N GLU A 89 20.27 -2.78 -5.35
CA GLU A 89 20.45 -4.07 -6.04
C GLU A 89 21.31 -5.08 -5.25
N HIS A 90 22.38 -4.61 -4.62
CA HIS A 90 23.32 -5.45 -3.88
C HIS A 90 22.75 -6.04 -2.58
N ALA A 91 21.69 -5.45 -2.01
CA ALA A 91 21.10 -5.90 -0.75
C ALA A 91 19.91 -6.85 -0.95
N ARG A 92 19.46 -7.03 -2.20
CA ARG A 92 18.29 -7.85 -2.53
C ARG A 92 18.48 -9.30 -2.08
N PRO A 93 17.42 -9.96 -1.59
CA PRO A 93 17.46 -11.39 -1.32
C PRO A 93 17.85 -12.17 -2.59
N LYS A 94 18.84 -13.06 -2.50
CA LYS A 94 19.32 -13.88 -3.62
C LYS A 94 18.40 -15.07 -3.88
N ASN A 95 17.12 -14.80 -4.07
CA ASN A 95 16.08 -15.78 -4.31
C ASN A 95 15.00 -15.21 -5.24
N GLU A 96 14.00 -16.03 -5.58
CA GLU A 96 12.92 -15.63 -6.49
C GLU A 96 12.13 -14.39 -6.02
N PHE A 97 12.03 -14.15 -4.72
CA PHE A 97 11.30 -13.00 -4.18
C PHE A 97 12.09 -11.71 -4.38
N GLY A 98 13.39 -11.73 -4.08
CA GLY A 98 14.25 -10.58 -4.31
C GLY A 98 14.35 -10.21 -5.78
N GLN A 99 14.40 -11.21 -6.68
CA GLN A 99 14.33 -11.00 -8.12
C GLN A 99 13.00 -10.33 -8.53
N LYS A 100 11.86 -10.96 -8.23
CA LYS A 100 10.52 -10.45 -8.62
C LYS A 100 10.26 -9.04 -8.07
N LEU A 101 10.63 -8.79 -6.81
CA LEU A 101 10.43 -7.48 -6.18
C LEU A 101 11.40 -6.43 -6.71
N GLY A 102 12.65 -6.81 -6.97
CA GLY A 102 13.65 -5.93 -7.58
C GLY A 102 13.22 -5.49 -8.98
N GLU A 103 12.86 -6.44 -9.84
CA GLU A 103 12.35 -6.14 -11.20
C GLU A 103 11.13 -5.21 -11.16
N PHE A 104 10.17 -5.49 -10.27
CA PHE A 104 8.98 -4.66 -10.09
C PHE A 104 9.29 -3.24 -9.59
N TYR A 105 10.30 -3.10 -8.73
CA TYR A 105 10.75 -1.80 -8.24
C TYR A 105 11.47 -1.02 -9.36
N ASP A 106 12.41 -1.66 -10.05
CA ASP A 106 13.22 -1.06 -11.10
C ASP A 106 12.37 -0.61 -12.29
N GLN A 107 11.41 -1.44 -12.72
CA GLN A 107 10.45 -1.08 -13.77
C GLN A 107 9.68 0.20 -13.42
N ARG A 108 9.22 0.35 -12.18
CA ARG A 108 8.55 1.58 -11.75
C ARG A 108 9.50 2.74 -11.64
N LYS A 109 10.69 2.54 -11.08
CA LYS A 109 11.70 3.59 -10.96
C LYS A 109 12.04 4.17 -12.34
N ALA A 110 12.23 3.32 -13.35
CA ALA A 110 12.48 3.73 -14.73
C ALA A 110 11.30 4.55 -15.30
N GLN A 111 10.06 4.13 -15.10
CA GLN A 111 8.87 4.89 -15.51
C GLN A 111 8.82 6.33 -14.97
N PHE A 112 9.37 6.56 -13.77
CA PHE A 112 9.42 7.89 -13.15
C PHE A 112 10.69 8.66 -13.52
N GLN A 113 11.83 7.98 -13.75
CA GLN A 113 13.07 8.62 -14.19
C GLN A 113 13.01 9.09 -15.65
N ASP A 114 12.44 8.29 -16.55
CA ASP A 114 12.39 8.59 -17.99
C ASP A 114 11.34 9.64 -18.33
N ASN A 115 10.43 9.97 -17.41
CA ASN A 115 9.36 10.92 -17.69
C ASN A 115 8.96 11.73 -16.44
N PRO A 116 9.77 12.75 -16.07
CA PRO A 116 9.43 13.69 -15.00
C PRO A 116 8.13 14.47 -15.28
N GLU A 117 7.65 14.51 -16.51
CA GLU A 117 6.36 15.11 -16.89
C GLU A 117 5.18 14.15 -16.65
N LEU A 118 5.42 12.85 -16.47
CA LEU A 118 4.36 11.84 -16.36
C LEU A 118 3.56 11.99 -15.07
N TRP A 119 4.20 12.41 -13.96
CA TRP A 119 3.48 12.73 -12.72
C TRP A 119 2.62 13.98 -12.89
N LYS A 120 3.10 14.99 -13.64
CA LYS A 120 2.31 16.19 -13.97
C LYS A 120 1.13 15.82 -14.86
N LYS A 121 1.34 15.00 -15.90
CA LYS A 121 0.27 14.50 -16.77
C LYS A 121 -0.77 13.68 -16.00
N LYS A 122 -0.34 12.80 -15.09
CA LYS A 122 -1.26 12.06 -14.21
C LYS A 122 -2.02 12.98 -13.25
N ALA A 123 -1.36 14.00 -12.70
CA ALA A 123 -1.99 14.98 -11.84
C ALA A 123 -3.04 15.82 -12.60
N VAL A 124 -2.71 16.28 -13.81
CA VAL A 124 -3.62 17.01 -14.70
C VAL A 124 -4.79 16.13 -15.12
N ALA A 125 -4.55 14.89 -15.53
CA ALA A 125 -5.62 13.95 -15.88
C ALA A 125 -6.57 13.68 -14.70
N ARG A 126 -6.04 13.61 -13.48
CA ARG A 126 -6.86 13.49 -12.26
C ARG A 126 -7.74 14.72 -12.04
N LEU A 127 -7.17 15.92 -12.17
CA LEU A 127 -7.91 17.18 -12.07
C LEU A 127 -9.00 17.30 -13.14
N GLN A 128 -8.70 16.91 -14.38
CA GLN A 128 -9.67 16.90 -15.47
C GLN A 128 -10.82 15.92 -15.20
N ALA A 129 -10.52 14.72 -14.71
CA ALA A 129 -11.54 13.74 -14.35
C ALA A 129 -12.45 14.24 -13.20
N GLU A 130 -11.87 14.93 -12.23
CA GLU A 130 -12.59 15.54 -11.11
C GLU A 130 -13.50 16.68 -11.58
N ALA A 131 -12.98 17.59 -12.42
CA ALA A 131 -13.76 18.68 -13.03
C ALA A 131 -14.92 18.14 -13.89
N LEU A 132 -14.68 17.10 -14.69
CA LEU A 132 -15.72 16.47 -15.51
C LEU A 132 -16.80 15.80 -14.64
N ARG A 133 -16.42 15.19 -13.51
CA ARG A 133 -17.36 14.59 -12.56
C ARG A 133 -18.21 15.66 -11.89
N GLU A 134 -17.64 16.81 -11.57
CA GLU A 134 -18.36 17.93 -10.99
C GLU A 134 -19.34 18.56 -11.98
N LEU A 135 -18.93 18.77 -13.23
CA LEU A 135 -19.81 19.23 -14.30
C LEU A 135 -21.01 18.28 -14.49
N LYS A 136 -20.78 16.97 -14.47
CA LYS A 136 -21.86 15.97 -14.55
C LYS A 136 -22.80 16.05 -13.36
N ARG A 137 -22.27 16.30 -12.16
CA ARG A 137 -23.08 16.52 -10.94
C ARG A 137 -23.95 17.77 -11.06
N SER A 138 -23.37 18.89 -11.49
CA SER A 138 -24.11 20.15 -11.65
C SER A 138 -25.20 20.05 -12.73
N LEU A 139 -24.91 19.38 -13.85
CA LEU A 139 -25.89 19.12 -14.90
C LEU A 139 -27.07 18.28 -14.39
N ALA A 140 -26.78 17.17 -13.68
CA ALA A 140 -27.82 16.34 -13.10
C ALA A 140 -28.69 17.14 -12.11
N LEU A 141 -28.10 17.94 -11.21
CA LEU A 141 -28.85 18.78 -10.28
C LEU A 141 -29.74 19.83 -10.99
N SER A 142 -29.27 20.38 -12.11
CA SER A 142 -30.04 21.34 -12.92
C SER A 142 -31.21 20.69 -13.67
N GLU A 143 -31.06 19.45 -14.15
CA GLU A 143 -32.14 18.71 -14.82
C GLU A 143 -33.25 18.31 -13.84
N PHE A 144 -32.91 18.03 -12.57
CA PHE A 144 -33.89 17.80 -11.51
C PHE A 144 -34.63 19.08 -11.08
N ALA A 145 -33.99 20.26 -11.14
CA ALA A 145 -34.60 21.53 -10.77
C ALA A 145 -35.53 22.13 -11.84
N VAL A 146 -35.44 21.69 -13.09
CA VAL A 146 -36.28 22.15 -14.21
C VAL A 146 -37.53 21.28 -14.40
N ASN A 147 -37.56 20.06 -13.84
CA ASN A 147 -38.64 19.08 -14.02
C ASN A 147 -39.47 18.79 -12.75
N GLY A 148 -39.29 19.58 -11.67
CA GLY A 148 -40.08 19.50 -10.43
C GLY A 148 -40.73 20.83 -10.10
#